data_AF-A0A840MQ77-F1
#
_entry.id   AF-A0A840MQ77-F1
#
_cell.length_a   1.000
_cell.length_b   1.000
_cell.length_c   1.000
_cell.angle_alpha   90.00
_cell.angle_beta   90.00
_cell.angle_gamma   90.00
#
_symmetry.space_group_name_H-M   'P 1'
#
loop_
_entity.id
_entity.type
_entity.pdbx_description
1 polymer ?
#
loop_
_entity_poly.entity_id
_entity_poly.type
_entity_poly.pdbx_seq_one_letter_code
_entity_poly.pdbx_strand_id
1 'polypeptide(L)'
;MSMTFWIQTLENGQFNEDSDDDSLMFDYCDDLDELCDELGVAKLSSFSDQTDMEYNLADDFSDEEDDEPDDDDGYQVDDMEWFDADAGLLTLKALHDHLQSHPQDWLAASQQRMLLDELSDCIDVLDNLSGANGKFHLAVIL
;
A
#
# COMPACT_ATOMS: atom_id res chain seq x y z
N MET A 1 -18.02 -3.43 3.47
CA MET A 1 -16.69 -3.34 4.09
C MET A 1 -15.78 -3.83 3.01
N SER A 2 -15.29 -2.87 2.22
CA SER A 2 -14.34 -3.11 1.14
C SER A 2 -13.01 -2.75 1.75
N MET A 3 -12.08 -3.71 1.77
CA MET A 3 -10.73 -3.44 2.25
C MET A 3 -10.03 -2.60 1.18
N THR A 4 -9.26 -1.60 1.61
CA THR A 4 -8.53 -0.69 0.73
C THR A 4 -7.09 -0.56 1.21
N PHE A 5 -6.16 -0.35 0.28
CA PHE A 5 -4.77 -0.07 0.62
C PHE A 5 -4.58 1.43 0.74
N TRP A 6 -3.86 1.86 1.78
CA TRP A 6 -3.37 3.24 1.91
C TRP A 6 -1.85 3.24 1.85
N ILE A 7 -1.29 4.16 1.06
CA ILE A 7 0.16 4.36 1.00
C ILE A 7 0.60 5.31 2.10
N GLN A 8 1.48 4.83 2.95
CA GLN A 8 2.16 5.66 3.93
C GLN A 8 3.60 5.87 3.50
N THR A 9 4.06 7.11 3.55
CA THR A 9 5.41 7.49 3.17
C THR A 9 6.09 8.26 4.29
N LEU A 10 7.41 8.07 4.40
CA LEU A 10 8.25 8.72 5.38
C LEU A 10 9.43 9.37 4.66
N GLU A 11 9.41 10.70 4.56
CA GLU A 11 10.48 11.50 3.98
C GLU A 11 11.10 12.40 5.05
N ASN A 12 12.39 12.25 5.35
CA ASN A 12 13.11 13.10 6.30
C ASN A 12 12.45 13.23 7.70
N GLY A 13 11.69 12.21 8.13
CA GLY A 13 10.93 12.23 9.39
C GLY A 13 9.58 12.96 9.31
N GLN A 14 9.14 13.36 8.11
CA GLN A 14 7.76 13.75 7.85
C GLN A 14 7.00 12.54 7.35
N PHE A 15 6.02 12.12 8.14
CA PHE A 15 5.04 11.11 7.78
C PHE A 15 3.96 11.75 6.90
N ASN A 16 3.64 11.10 5.79
CA ASN A 16 2.56 11.50 4.90
C ASN A 16 1.76 10.24 4.53
N GLU A 17 0.47 10.27 4.80
CA GLU A 17 -0.46 9.21 4.43
C GLU A 17 -1.25 9.68 3.21
N ASP A 18 -1.22 8.87 2.17
CA ASP A 18 -2.11 9.01 1.04
C ASP A 18 -3.35 8.15 1.32
N SER A 19 -4.50 8.81 1.31
CA SER A 19 -5.80 8.23 1.67
C SER A 19 -6.67 7.99 0.44
N ASP A 20 -6.04 7.94 -0.74
CA ASP A 20 -6.70 7.47 -1.94
C ASP A 20 -7.12 6.00 -1.78
N ASP A 21 -8.30 5.71 -2.32
CA ASP A 21 -9.00 4.45 -2.09
C ASP A 21 -8.55 3.41 -3.12
N ASP A 22 -7.38 2.80 -2.89
CA ASP A 22 -6.77 1.76 -3.73
C ASP A 22 -7.43 0.38 -3.51
N SER A 23 -8.76 0.35 -3.59
CA SER A 23 -9.57 -0.84 -3.40
C SER A 23 -9.32 -1.90 -4.48
N LEU A 24 -9.01 -1.49 -5.72
CA LEU A 24 -8.70 -2.45 -6.79
C LEU A 24 -7.32 -3.08 -6.62
N MET A 25 -6.32 -2.34 -6.12
CA MET A 25 -5.04 -2.95 -5.74
C MET A 25 -5.23 -4.03 -4.67
N PHE A 26 -6.15 -3.84 -3.72
CA PHE A 26 -6.45 -4.86 -2.71
C PHE A 26 -7.18 -6.06 -3.30
N ASP A 27 -8.26 -5.84 -4.05
CA ASP A 27 -9.05 -6.91 -4.68
C ASP A 27 -8.19 -7.80 -5.59
N TYR A 28 -7.21 -7.21 -6.28
CA TYR A 28 -6.31 -7.92 -7.21
C TYR A 28 -4.91 -8.20 -6.65
N CYS A 29 -4.69 -8.04 -5.34
CA CYS A 29 -3.37 -8.21 -4.74
C CYS A 29 -2.77 -9.60 -5.00
N ASP A 30 -3.58 -10.67 -4.93
CA ASP A 30 -3.14 -12.05 -5.17
C ASP A 30 -2.71 -12.27 -6.64
N ASP A 31 -3.48 -11.75 -7.60
CA ASP A 31 -3.15 -11.81 -9.03
C ASP A 31 -1.91 -10.95 -9.36
N LEU A 32 -1.76 -9.78 -8.72
CA LEU A 32 -0.60 -8.91 -8.88
C LEU A 32 0.66 -9.54 -8.27
N ASP A 33 0.55 -10.27 -7.17
CA ASP A 33 1.64 -11.01 -6.57
C ASP A 33 2.13 -12.15 -7.46
N GLU A 34 1.22 -12.84 -8.15
CA GLU A 34 1.59 -13.84 -9.16
C GLU A 34 2.38 -13.19 -10.29
N LEU A 35 1.93 -12.02 -10.79
CA LEU A 35 2.67 -11.24 -11.78
C LEU A 35 4.03 -10.77 -11.26
N CYS A 36 4.13 -10.39 -9.98
CA CYS A 36 5.40 -10.01 -9.37
C CYS A 36 6.39 -11.19 -9.35
N ASP A 37 5.90 -12.39 -9.03
CA ASP A 37 6.69 -13.63 -9.02
C ASP A 37 7.19 -13.95 -10.45
N GLU A 38 6.32 -13.81 -11.46
CA GLU A 38 6.70 -13.97 -12.88
C GLU A 38 7.74 -12.95 -13.35
N LEU A 39 7.63 -11.70 -12.88
CA LEU A 39 8.56 -10.61 -13.19
C LEU A 39 9.86 -10.67 -12.37
N GLY A 40 9.88 -11.47 -11.30
CA GLY A 40 11.00 -11.58 -10.36
C GLY A 40 11.20 -10.34 -9.48
N VAL A 41 10.13 -9.58 -9.23
CA VAL A 41 10.11 -8.42 -8.33
C VAL A 41 9.50 -8.80 -6.97
N ALA A 42 9.62 -7.92 -5.98
CA ALA A 42 9.03 -8.15 -4.67
C ALA A 42 7.50 -8.10 -4.76
N LYS A 43 6.83 -8.97 -3.99
CA LYS A 43 5.37 -9.08 -3.92
C LYS A 43 4.75 -7.86 -3.26
N LEU A 44 3.61 -7.41 -3.75
CA LEU A 44 2.82 -6.34 -3.12
C LEU A 44 2.42 -6.72 -1.70
N SER A 45 2.00 -7.97 -1.48
CA SER A 45 1.69 -8.45 -0.12
C SER A 45 2.88 -8.45 0.82
N SER A 46 4.11 -8.46 0.30
CA SER A 46 5.32 -8.36 1.12
C SER A 46 5.60 -6.93 1.58
N PHE A 47 4.93 -5.94 1.01
CA PHE A 47 5.02 -4.53 1.39
C PHE A 47 3.87 -4.09 2.31
N SER A 48 2.87 -4.96 2.52
CA SER A 48 1.78 -4.77 3.47
C SER A 48 1.92 -5.78 4.61
N ASP A 49 2.01 -5.32 5.85
CA ASP A 49 2.09 -6.24 6.98
C ASP A 49 0.69 -6.78 7.34
N GLN A 50 0.58 -8.08 7.58
CA GLN A 50 -0.69 -8.71 7.94
C GLN A 50 -1.16 -8.29 9.35
N THR A 51 -0.28 -7.70 10.15
CA THR A 51 -0.55 -7.23 11.52
C THR A 51 -1.42 -5.97 11.53
N ASP A 52 -1.43 -5.17 10.44
CA ASP A 52 -2.35 -4.02 10.28
C ASP A 52 -3.82 -4.42 10.31
N MET A 53 -4.16 -5.59 9.74
CA MET A 53 -5.54 -6.08 9.70
C MET A 53 -6.05 -6.55 11.08
N GLU A 54 -5.18 -7.06 11.95
CA GLU A 54 -5.54 -7.43 13.32
C GLU A 54 -5.85 -6.20 14.19
N TYR A 55 -5.24 -5.04 13.89
CA TYR A 55 -5.41 -3.80 14.66
C TYR A 55 -6.47 -2.85 14.12
N ASN A 56 -6.69 -2.73 12.80
CA ASN A 56 -7.83 -1.95 12.27
C ASN A 56 -9.17 -2.52 12.77
N LEU A 57 -9.23 -3.84 13.02
CA LEU A 57 -10.37 -4.48 13.65
C LEU A 57 -10.51 -4.15 15.14
N ALA A 58 -9.48 -3.62 15.79
CA ALA A 58 -9.50 -3.16 17.18
C ALA A 58 -9.88 -1.66 17.29
N ASP A 59 -9.49 -0.83 16.31
CA ASP A 59 -9.76 0.61 16.29
C ASP A 59 -11.23 0.94 15.93
N ASP A 60 -11.87 0.18 15.01
CA ASP A 60 -13.29 0.34 14.63
C ASP A 60 -14.28 0.03 15.80
N PHE A 61 -13.80 -0.56 16.90
CA PHE A 61 -14.58 -0.78 18.13
C PHE A 61 -14.38 0.30 19.20
N SER A 62 -13.59 1.34 18.94
CA SER A 62 -13.29 2.40 19.92
C SER A 62 -14.05 3.72 19.66
N ASP A 63 -15.32 3.63 19.26
CA ASP A 63 -16.25 4.74 19.39
C ASP A 63 -16.90 4.67 20.80
N GLU A 64 -16.18 5.06 21.86
CA GLU A 64 -16.77 5.45 23.16
C GLU A 64 -15.71 6.03 24.15
N GLU A 65 -15.78 7.36 24.32
CA GLU A 65 -15.61 8.11 25.59
C GLU A 65 -14.20 8.36 26.20
N ASP A 66 -13.80 9.63 26.20
CA ASP A 66 -13.12 10.41 27.27
C ASP A 66 -12.56 9.62 28.48
N ASP A 67 -11.22 9.47 28.59
CA ASP A 67 -10.43 9.75 29.81
C ASP A 67 -8.93 9.36 29.66
N GLU A 68 -8.06 10.31 30.03
CA GLU A 68 -6.64 10.18 30.45
C GLU A 68 -5.57 9.57 29.49
N PRO A 69 -4.41 10.25 29.28
CA PRO A 69 -3.27 9.66 28.57
C PRO A 69 -2.52 8.71 29.52
N ASP A 70 -2.91 7.44 29.53
CA ASP A 70 -2.07 6.37 30.08
C ASP A 70 -1.08 5.96 28.97
N ASP A 71 0.21 6.14 29.26
CA ASP A 71 1.34 5.66 28.48
C ASP A 71 1.13 4.17 28.08
N ASP A 72 1.51 3.83 26.84
CA ASP A 72 1.85 2.46 26.36
C ASP A 72 0.74 1.62 25.68
N ASP A 73 0.12 2.08 24.57
CA ASP A 73 -0.41 1.17 23.50
C ASP A 73 -0.79 1.90 22.18
N GLY A 74 -0.01 2.89 21.77
CA GLY A 74 -0.17 3.47 20.43
C GLY A 74 0.72 2.72 19.44
N TYR A 75 0.16 2.17 18.37
CA TYR A 75 0.92 1.75 17.18
C TYR A 75 1.75 2.95 16.71
N GLN A 76 2.97 3.04 17.21
CA GLN A 76 3.90 4.06 16.82
C GLN A 76 4.41 3.65 15.45
N VAL A 77 4.60 4.63 14.57
CA VAL A 77 5.36 4.56 13.32
C VAL A 77 6.64 3.69 13.40
N ASP A 78 7.15 3.40 14.61
CA ASP A 78 8.28 2.52 14.89
C ASP A 78 8.00 1.00 14.78
N ASP A 79 6.75 0.54 14.92
CA ASP A 79 6.37 -0.90 14.80
C ASP A 79 6.00 -1.30 13.36
N MET A 80 5.82 -0.32 12.47
CA MET A 80 5.51 -0.55 11.05
C MET A 80 6.76 -0.97 10.28
N GLU A 81 6.65 -2.02 9.46
CA GLU A 81 7.74 -2.41 8.56
C GLU A 81 7.84 -1.40 7.42
N TRP A 82 8.86 -0.53 7.51
CA TRP A 82 9.16 0.46 6.49
C TRP A 82 10.08 -0.09 5.41
N PHE A 83 9.62 -0.06 4.17
CA PHE A 83 10.36 -0.53 3.02
C PHE A 83 11.01 0.61 2.25
N ASP A 84 12.07 0.31 1.49
CA ASP A 84 12.75 1.30 0.65
C ASP A 84 11.83 1.73 -0.50
N ALA A 85 11.54 3.03 -0.63
CA ALA A 85 10.68 3.55 -1.68
C ALA A 85 11.17 3.19 -3.08
N ASP A 86 12.49 3.13 -3.29
CA ASP A 86 13.09 2.68 -4.55
C ASP A 86 12.74 1.23 -4.90
N ALA A 87 12.63 0.34 -3.91
CA ALA A 87 12.26 -1.06 -4.13
C ALA A 87 10.78 -1.18 -4.50
N GLY A 88 9.90 -0.47 -3.78
CA GLY A 88 8.47 -0.40 -4.09
C GLY A 88 8.20 0.20 -5.46
N LEU A 89 8.85 1.34 -5.76
CA LEU A 89 8.74 2.02 -7.04
C LEU A 89 9.12 1.12 -8.21
N LEU A 90 10.17 0.30 -8.04
CA LEU A 90 10.60 -0.65 -9.07
C LEU A 90 9.56 -1.74 -9.30
N THR A 91 8.98 -2.31 -8.23
CA THR A 91 7.88 -3.28 -8.31
C THR A 91 6.66 -2.66 -9.00
N LEU A 92 6.16 -1.52 -8.51
CA LEU A 92 4.96 -0.88 -9.03
C LEU A 92 5.13 -0.49 -10.51
N LYS A 93 6.27 0.09 -10.89
CA LYS A 93 6.57 0.41 -12.29
C LYS A 93 6.60 -0.83 -13.17
N ALA A 94 7.17 -1.94 -12.68
CA ALA A 94 7.21 -3.19 -13.43
C ALA A 94 5.81 -3.76 -13.65
N LEU A 95 4.97 -3.76 -12.60
CA LEU A 95 3.57 -4.18 -12.69
C LEU A 95 2.77 -3.29 -13.65
N HIS A 96 2.87 -1.96 -13.50
CA HIS A 96 2.17 -1.01 -14.35
C HIS A 96 2.55 -1.19 -15.82
N ASP A 97 3.84 -1.25 -16.16
CA ASP A 97 4.30 -1.45 -17.55
C ASP A 97 3.84 -2.80 -18.12
N HIS A 98 3.88 -3.86 -17.28
CA HIS A 98 3.41 -5.18 -17.67
C HIS A 98 1.91 -5.18 -17.94
N LEU A 99 1.09 -4.67 -17.03
CA LEU A 99 -0.37 -4.57 -17.18
C LEU A 99 -0.77 -3.66 -18.34
N GLN A 100 -0.04 -2.59 -18.58
CA GLN A 100 -0.28 -1.70 -19.71
C GLN A 100 -0.01 -2.39 -21.05
N SER A 101 1.04 -3.22 -21.11
CA SER A 101 1.44 -3.94 -22.32
C SER A 101 0.70 -5.26 -22.55
N HIS A 102 0.27 -5.90 -21.46
CA HIS A 102 -0.36 -7.22 -21.44
C HIS A 102 -1.69 -7.14 -20.68
N PRO A 103 -2.81 -6.92 -21.39
CA PRO A 103 -4.13 -7.01 -20.77
C PRO A 103 -4.36 -8.42 -20.24
N GLN A 104 -4.78 -8.51 -18.99
CA GLN A 104 -5.00 -9.76 -18.29
C GLN A 104 -6.44 -10.25 -18.52
N ASP A 105 -6.61 -11.56 -18.75
CA ASP A 105 -7.94 -12.15 -18.96
C ASP A 105 -8.85 -12.04 -17.71
N TRP A 106 -8.26 -11.96 -16.52
CA TRP A 106 -8.97 -11.81 -15.24
C TRP A 106 -9.40 -10.35 -14.94
N LEU A 107 -8.90 -9.38 -15.71
CA LEU A 107 -9.12 -7.96 -15.46
C LEU A 107 -9.97 -7.33 -16.58
N ALA A 108 -11.14 -6.79 -16.26
CA ALA A 108 -11.92 -6.08 -17.28
C ALA A 108 -11.18 -4.82 -17.74
N ALA A 109 -11.29 -4.44 -19.03
CA ALA A 109 -10.59 -3.27 -19.57
C ALA A 109 -10.90 -1.95 -18.84
N SER A 110 -12.06 -1.83 -18.18
CA SER A 110 -12.37 -0.70 -17.30
C SER A 110 -11.61 -0.76 -15.98
N GLN A 111 -11.54 -1.94 -15.35
CA GLN A 111 -10.80 -2.16 -14.10
C GLN A 111 -9.30 -2.04 -14.33
N GLN A 112 -8.79 -2.54 -15.45
CA GLN A 112 -7.40 -2.37 -15.85
C GLN A 112 -7.00 -0.90 -15.94
N ARG A 113 -7.88 -0.04 -16.49
CA ARG A 113 -7.59 1.40 -16.50
C ARG A 113 -7.59 2.01 -15.12
N MET A 114 -8.54 1.63 -14.26
CA MET A 114 -8.62 2.15 -12.89
C MET A 114 -7.41 1.70 -12.07
N LEU A 115 -7.05 0.42 -12.15
CA LEU A 115 -5.87 -0.14 -11.49
C LEU A 115 -4.55 0.49 -12.00
N LEU A 116 -4.46 0.79 -13.30
CA LEU A 116 -3.30 1.51 -13.85
C LEU A 116 -3.25 2.96 -13.35
N ASP A 117 -4.40 3.60 -13.12
CA ASP A 117 -4.49 4.94 -12.53
C ASP A 117 -3.98 4.91 -11.09
N GLU A 118 -4.54 4.03 -10.25
CA GLU A 118 -4.11 3.77 -8.85
C GLU A 118 -2.61 3.48 -8.79
N LEU A 119 -2.12 2.52 -9.58
CA LEU A 119 -0.68 2.21 -9.65
C LEU A 119 0.14 3.42 -10.10
N SER A 120 -0.36 4.25 -11.02
CA SER A 120 0.35 5.45 -11.48
C SER A 120 0.44 6.51 -10.39
N ASP A 121 -0.63 6.74 -9.62
CA ASP A 121 -0.63 7.66 -8.49
C ASP A 121 0.37 7.19 -7.42
N CYS A 122 0.33 5.91 -7.06
CA CYS A 122 1.30 5.27 -6.17
C CYS A 122 2.74 5.43 -6.66
N ILE A 123 2.97 5.24 -7.97
CA ILE A 123 4.28 5.44 -8.60
C ILE A 123 4.71 6.90 -8.50
N ASP A 124 3.83 7.86 -8.77
CA ASP A 124 4.16 9.29 -8.71
C ASP A 124 4.51 9.71 -7.27
N VAL A 125 3.80 9.18 -6.26
CA VAL A 125 4.12 9.40 -4.85
C VAL A 125 5.51 8.84 -4.50
N LEU A 126 5.79 7.59 -4.86
CA LEU A 126 7.09 6.96 -4.58
C LEU A 126 8.23 7.54 -5.42
N ASP A 127 7.98 8.01 -6.64
CA ASP A 127 8.99 8.66 -7.50
C ASP A 127 9.40 10.01 -6.91
N ASN A 128 8.46 10.76 -6.32
CA ASN A 128 8.78 11.97 -5.57
C ASN A 128 9.61 11.67 -4.31
N LEU A 129 9.40 10.50 -3.68
CA LEU A 129 10.14 10.04 -2.51
C LEU A 129 11.53 9.46 -2.85
N SER A 130 11.68 8.92 -4.06
CA SER A 130 12.91 8.28 -4.55
C SER A 130 14.04 9.31 -4.65
N GLY A 131 15.15 9.03 -3.98
CA GLY A 131 16.31 9.92 -3.88
C GLY A 131 16.51 10.62 -2.52
N ALA A 132 15.53 10.58 -1.62
CA ALA A 132 15.64 11.15 -0.27
C ALA A 132 15.92 10.11 0.84
N ASN A 133 16.25 8.85 0.49
CA ASN A 133 16.11 7.69 1.39
C ASN A 133 14.68 7.60 1.96
N GLY A 134 13.69 7.97 1.15
CA GLY A 134 12.30 7.86 1.50
C GLY A 134 11.93 6.40 1.75
N LYS A 135 11.11 6.18 2.76
CA LYS A 135 10.54 4.86 3.04
C LYS A 135 9.05 4.87 2.81
N PHE A 136 8.48 3.71 2.54
CA PHE A 136 7.05 3.55 2.36
C PHE A 136 6.53 2.28 3.02
N HIS A 137 5.23 2.24 3.25
CA HIS A 137 4.50 1.13 3.81
C HIS A 137 3.09 1.10 3.21
N LEU A 138 2.55 -0.09 2.93
CA LEU A 138 1.17 -0.27 2.46
C LEU A 138 0.29 -0.74 3.62
N ALA A 139 -0.52 0.16 4.15
CA ALA A 139 -1.46 -0.17 5.23
C ALA A 139 -2.77 -0.73 4.65
N VAL A 140 -3.35 -1.75 5.29
CA VAL A 140 -4.65 -2.33 4.90
C VAL A 140 -5.74 -1.81 5.82
N ILE A 141 -6.69 -1.05 5.27
CA ILE A 141 -7.84 -0.49 5.99
C ILE A 141 -9.13 -1.24 5.58
N LEU A 142 -10.14 -1.34 6.46
CA LEU A 142 -11.33 -2.22 6.33
C LEU A 142 -12.67 -1.48 6.30
#